data_AF-A0A7R9CVZ3-F1
#
_entry.id   AF-A0A7R9CVZ3-F1
#
_cell.length_a   1.000
_cell.length_b   1.000
_cell.length_c   1.000
_cell.angle_alpha   90.00
_cell.angle_beta   90.00
_cell.angle_gamma   90.00
#
_symmetry.space_group_name_H-M   'P 1'
#
loop_
_entity.id
_entity.type
_entity.pdbx_description
1 polymer ?
#
loop_
_entity_poly.entity_id
_entity_poly.type
_entity_poly.pdbx_seq_one_letter_code
_entity_poly.pdbx_strand_id
1 'polypeptide(L)'
;MEKGLWVLAGLLIFVFLEKAFALPPTESSELDTPSDTHKYKVSGYLNLMANSFDNFTHGLAVGGSFLVSFPHGVLTTFAILLHEIPHEVGDFAILLKSGFSRWEAAKAQLCTATAGIFGALVAIILSGSSGTVAARTSWILPFTAGGFLHIALVTVLPDLLKEENPKESMLQLLSLLGGITVMATMSFIVE
;
A
#
# COMPACT_ATOMS: atom_id res chain seq x y z
N MET A 1 -14.51 -16.20 4.72
CA MET A 1 -15.29 -15.09 5.31
C MET A 1 -14.40 -14.13 6.10
N GLU A 2 -13.48 -14.64 6.93
CA GLU A 2 -12.59 -13.80 7.76
C GLU A 2 -11.67 -12.84 7.01
N LYS A 3 -11.02 -13.26 5.91
CA LYS A 3 -10.13 -12.39 5.13
C LYS A 3 -10.84 -11.14 4.57
N GLY A 4 -12.06 -11.32 4.05
CA GLY A 4 -12.86 -10.20 3.52
C GLY A 4 -13.26 -9.19 4.58
N LEU A 5 -13.47 -9.63 5.83
CA LEU A 5 -13.75 -8.72 6.94
C LEU A 5 -12.55 -7.81 7.24
N TRP A 6 -11.33 -8.33 7.16
CA TRP A 6 -10.11 -7.53 7.33
C TRP A 6 -9.90 -6.52 6.21
N VAL A 7 -10.21 -6.88 4.95
CA VAL A 7 -10.23 -5.92 3.83
C VAL A 7 -11.21 -4.77 4.10
N LEU A 8 -12.44 -5.10 4.51
CA LEU A 8 -13.43 -4.09 4.87
C LEU A 8 -12.99 -3.25 6.07
N ALA A 9 -12.37 -3.85 7.08
CA ALA A 9 -11.85 -3.13 8.24
C ALA A 9 -10.75 -2.14 7.82
N GLY A 10 -9.81 -2.55 6.97
CA GLY A 10 -8.78 -1.68 6.42
C GLY A 10 -9.37 -0.49 5.66
N LEU A 11 -10.29 -0.78 4.73
CA LEU A 11 -11.01 0.24 3.98
C LEU A 11 -11.72 1.24 4.90
N LEU A 12 -12.54 0.75 5.84
CA LEU A 12 -13.32 1.61 6.75
C LEU A 12 -12.44 2.42 7.71
N ILE A 13 -11.34 1.85 8.19
CA ILE A 13 -10.39 2.56 9.05
C ILE A 13 -9.70 3.67 8.24
N PHE A 14 -9.27 3.41 7.02
CA PHE A 14 -8.67 4.44 6.17
C PHE A 14 -9.66 5.55 5.82
N VAL A 15 -10.91 5.22 5.52
CA VAL A 15 -12.01 6.21 5.36
C VAL A 15 -12.16 7.05 6.63
N PHE A 16 -12.18 6.41 7.80
CA PHE A 16 -12.32 7.12 9.08
C PHE A 16 -11.12 8.03 9.35
N LEU A 17 -9.90 7.54 9.17
CA LEU A 17 -8.68 8.33 9.37
C LEU A 17 -8.62 9.50 8.40
N GLU A 18 -8.92 9.28 7.11
CA GLU A 18 -8.98 10.37 6.14
C GLU A 18 -10.00 11.42 6.58
N LYS A 19 -11.21 11.00 6.97
CA LYS A 19 -12.23 11.93 7.45
C LYS A 19 -11.81 12.67 8.72
N ALA A 20 -11.18 11.99 9.67
CA ALA A 20 -10.75 12.56 10.93
C ALA A 20 -9.62 13.59 10.74
N PHE A 21 -8.68 13.33 9.83
CA PHE A 21 -7.54 14.20 9.54
C PHE A 21 -7.83 15.23 8.44
N ALA A 22 -8.86 15.05 7.61
CA ALA A 22 -9.28 16.02 6.62
C ALA A 22 -10.21 17.11 7.17
N LEU A 23 -10.77 16.93 8.37
CA LEU A 23 -11.53 17.98 9.05
C LEU A 23 -10.57 19.02 9.67
N PRO A 24 -10.69 20.31 9.34
CA PRO A 24 -9.89 21.34 10.00
C PRO A 24 -10.27 21.40 11.49
N PRO A 25 -9.32 21.70 12.40
CA PRO A 25 -9.63 21.90 13.81
C PRO A 25 -10.68 22.99 13.89
N THR A 26 -11.78 22.71 14.59
CA THR A 26 -12.80 23.70 14.87
C THR A 26 -12.21 24.71 15.85
N GLU A 27 -11.54 25.75 15.35
CA GLU A 27 -11.55 27.09 15.96
C GLU A 27 -10.91 28.15 15.05
N SER A 28 -11.76 29.12 14.71
CA SER A 28 -11.46 30.48 14.23
C SER A 28 -10.93 30.69 12.80
N SER A 29 -11.71 31.49 12.08
CA SER A 29 -11.32 32.45 11.04
C SER A 29 -11.45 31.99 9.57
N GLU A 30 -12.56 32.46 8.99
CA GLU A 30 -12.74 32.93 7.60
C GLU A 30 -12.50 31.96 6.43
N LEU A 31 -13.63 31.60 5.80
CA LEU A 31 -13.81 31.47 4.35
C LEU A 31 -12.66 30.87 3.52
N ASP A 32 -12.16 29.70 3.88
CA ASP A 32 -11.50 28.83 2.91
C ASP A 32 -12.31 27.54 2.80
N THR A 33 -12.84 27.29 1.61
CA THR A 33 -13.25 25.94 1.20
C THR A 33 -12.11 24.98 1.56
N PRO A 34 -12.37 23.76 2.06
CA PRO A 34 -11.29 22.80 2.31
C PRO A 34 -10.54 22.61 0.99
N SER A 35 -9.40 23.29 0.85
CA SER A 35 -8.67 23.31 -0.42
C SER A 35 -8.27 21.87 -0.73
N ASP A 36 -8.47 21.44 -1.98
CA ASP A 36 -8.11 20.08 -2.41
C ASP A 36 -6.68 19.71 -1.98
N THR A 37 -5.80 20.70 -1.87
CA THR A 37 -4.46 20.65 -1.31
C THR A 37 -4.36 19.95 0.06
N HIS A 38 -5.29 20.18 0.99
CA HIS A 38 -5.26 19.56 2.32
C HIS A 38 -5.66 18.08 2.26
N LYS A 39 -6.67 17.74 1.44
CA LYS A 39 -7.09 16.34 1.23
C LYS A 39 -5.98 15.52 0.59
N TYR A 40 -5.32 16.06 -0.45
CA TYR A 40 -4.19 15.38 -1.08
C TYR A 40 -3.05 15.14 -0.09
N LYS A 41 -2.72 16.11 0.79
CA LYS A 41 -1.72 15.89 1.85
C LYS A 41 -2.09 14.73 2.79
N VAL A 42 -3.34 14.65 3.25
CA VAL A 42 -3.80 13.54 4.11
C VAL A 42 -3.69 12.20 3.38
N SER A 43 -4.10 12.13 2.12
CA SER A 43 -3.94 10.92 1.31
C SER A 43 -2.48 10.49 1.17
N GLY A 44 -1.54 11.42 1.02
CA GLY A 44 -0.10 11.10 0.95
C GLY A 44 0.41 10.43 2.23
N TYR A 45 0.01 10.91 3.41
CA TYR A 45 0.39 10.28 4.68
C TYR A 45 -0.28 8.92 4.89
N LEU A 46 -1.55 8.78 4.52
CA LEU A 46 -2.24 7.48 4.56
C LEU A 46 -1.58 6.47 3.62
N ASN A 47 -1.10 6.92 2.45
CA ASN A 47 -0.33 6.10 1.54
C ASN A 47 0.97 5.57 2.19
N LEU A 48 1.76 6.44 2.83
CA LEU A 48 2.97 6.03 3.55
C LEU A 48 2.67 5.03 4.68
N MET A 49 1.54 5.20 5.37
CA MET A 49 1.11 4.28 6.41
C MET A 49 0.75 2.90 5.83
N ALA A 50 -0.04 2.85 4.76
CA ALA A 50 -0.33 1.60 4.04
C ALA A 50 0.96 0.93 3.56
N ASN A 51 1.83 1.69 2.91
CA ASN A 51 3.12 1.21 2.41
C ASN A 51 4.02 0.66 3.52
N SER A 52 3.99 1.24 4.72
CA SER A 52 4.73 0.70 5.88
C SER A 52 4.21 -0.68 6.30
N PHE A 53 2.89 -0.86 6.34
CA PHE A 53 2.31 -2.17 6.68
C PHE A 53 2.59 -3.20 5.59
N ASP A 54 2.55 -2.80 4.32
CA ASP A 54 2.85 -3.67 3.19
C ASP A 54 4.30 -4.15 3.21
N ASN A 55 5.24 -3.20 3.30
CA ASN A 55 6.67 -3.45 3.48
C ASN A 55 6.93 -4.40 4.66
N PHE A 56 6.25 -4.21 5.80
CA PHE A 56 6.35 -5.12 6.93
C PHE A 56 5.93 -6.56 6.57
N THR A 57 4.82 -6.74 5.84
CA THR A 57 4.41 -8.07 5.38
C THR A 57 5.35 -8.69 4.35
N HIS A 58 5.92 -7.89 3.45
CA HIS A 58 6.99 -8.32 2.55
C HIS A 58 8.21 -8.81 3.33
N GLY A 59 8.61 -8.06 4.35
CA GLY A 59 9.65 -8.47 5.30
C GLY A 59 9.38 -9.81 5.95
N LEU A 60 8.18 -10.01 6.49
CA LEU A 60 7.76 -11.29 7.08
C LEU A 60 7.84 -12.44 6.09
N ALA A 61 7.38 -12.22 4.85
CA ALA A 61 7.38 -13.23 3.79
C ALA A 61 8.80 -13.62 3.38
N VAL A 62 9.68 -12.64 3.15
CA VAL A 62 11.10 -12.86 2.82
C VAL A 62 11.83 -13.55 3.97
N GLY A 63 11.69 -13.06 5.21
CA GLY A 63 12.31 -13.67 6.38
C GLY A 63 11.83 -15.11 6.60
N GLY A 64 10.52 -15.34 6.46
CA GLY A 64 9.92 -16.67 6.56
C GLY A 64 10.40 -17.64 5.49
N SER A 65 10.51 -17.22 4.24
CA SER A 65 10.91 -18.10 3.14
C SER A 65 12.39 -18.49 3.21
N PHE A 66 13.29 -17.61 3.66
CA PHE A 66 14.69 -17.96 3.91
C PHE A 66 14.88 -18.97 5.05
N LEU A 67 13.97 -18.99 6.03
CA LEU A 67 13.96 -20.02 7.08
C LEU A 67 13.51 -21.38 6.56
N VAL A 68 12.68 -21.43 5.52
CA VAL A 68 12.31 -22.67 4.84
C VAL A 68 13.48 -23.21 4.04
N SER A 69 14.04 -22.42 3.13
CA SER A 69 15.31 -22.71 2.44
C SER A 69 15.80 -21.51 1.61
N PHE A 70 17.09 -21.52 1.27
CA PHE A 70 17.69 -20.46 0.45
C PHE A 70 17.00 -20.26 -0.92
N PRO A 71 16.68 -21.31 -1.71
CA PRO A 71 16.01 -21.12 -3.00
C PRO A 71 14.61 -20.49 -2.86
N HIS A 72 13.85 -20.86 -1.83
CA HIS A 72 12.53 -20.28 -1.57
C HIS A 72 12.66 -18.80 -1.18
N GLY A 73 13.64 -18.46 -0.33
CA GLY A 73 13.97 -17.07 0.02
C GLY A 73 14.24 -16.19 -1.20
N VAL A 74 15.10 -16.67 -2.10
CA VAL A 74 15.44 -15.97 -3.35
C VAL A 74 14.21 -15.80 -4.24
N LEU A 75 13.42 -16.87 -4.45
CA LEU A 75 12.20 -16.82 -5.27
C LEU A 75 11.18 -15.82 -4.72
N THR A 76 10.89 -15.86 -3.42
CA THR A 76 9.96 -14.92 -2.77
C THR A 76 10.45 -13.49 -2.88
N THR A 77 11.75 -13.24 -2.74
CA THR A 77 12.33 -11.89 -2.88
C THR A 77 12.12 -11.37 -4.30
N PHE A 78 12.42 -12.17 -5.33
CA PHE A 78 12.19 -11.77 -6.72
C PHE A 78 10.72 -11.57 -7.04
N ALA A 79 9.85 -12.45 -6.53
CA ALA A 79 8.41 -12.30 -6.68
C ALA A 79 7.95 -10.96 -6.09
N ILE A 80 8.36 -10.62 -4.87
CA ILE A 80 7.98 -9.34 -4.25
C ILE A 80 8.52 -8.16 -5.05
N LEU A 81 9.80 -8.18 -5.44
CA LEU A 81 10.40 -7.09 -6.21
C LEU A 81 9.66 -6.79 -7.52
N LEU A 82 9.11 -7.81 -8.18
CA LEU A 82 8.39 -7.64 -9.45
C LEU A 82 7.13 -6.77 -9.30
N HIS A 83 6.40 -6.88 -8.20
CA HIS A 83 5.22 -6.05 -7.96
C HIS A 83 5.53 -4.80 -7.14
N GLU A 84 6.60 -4.81 -6.34
CA GLU A 84 6.97 -3.68 -5.49
C GLU A 84 7.55 -2.52 -6.30
N ILE A 85 8.32 -2.80 -7.36
CA ILE A 85 8.87 -1.72 -8.20
C ILE A 85 7.74 -0.89 -8.85
N PRO A 86 6.74 -1.48 -9.53
CA PRO A 86 5.59 -0.73 -10.02
C PRO A 86 4.81 -0.04 -8.90
N HIS A 87 4.62 -0.72 -7.76
CA HIS A 87 3.87 -0.19 -6.62
C HIS A 87 4.51 1.08 -6.05
N GLU A 88 5.81 1.03 -5.71
CA GLU A 88 6.55 2.17 -5.16
C GLU A 88 6.66 3.34 -6.16
N VAL A 89 6.66 3.08 -7.48
CA VAL A 89 6.57 4.15 -8.49
C VAL A 89 5.20 4.84 -8.44
N GLY A 90 4.12 4.08 -8.25
CA GLY A 90 2.77 4.61 -8.06
C GLY A 90 2.65 5.44 -6.78
N ASP A 91 3.15 4.93 -5.68
CA ASP A 91 3.21 5.61 -4.38
C ASP A 91 4.00 6.92 -4.45
N PHE A 92 5.13 6.91 -5.15
CA PHE A 92 5.92 8.11 -5.39
C PHE A 92 5.10 9.17 -6.15
N ALA A 93 4.32 8.77 -7.16
CA ALA A 93 3.45 9.68 -7.89
C ALA A 93 2.34 10.25 -6.99
N ILE A 94 1.75 9.45 -6.09
CA ILE A 94 0.77 9.90 -5.10
C ILE A 94 1.40 10.92 -4.14
N LEU A 95 2.63 10.70 -3.67
CA LEU A 95 3.33 11.64 -2.78
C LEU A 95 3.62 12.98 -3.45
N LEU A 96 4.07 12.96 -4.71
CA LEU A 96 4.28 14.19 -5.48
C LEU A 96 2.97 14.97 -5.65
N LYS A 97 1.87 14.27 -5.96
CA LYS A 97 0.52 14.86 -6.06
C LYS A 97 0.06 15.43 -4.70
N SER A 98 0.50 14.82 -3.61
CA SER A 98 0.22 15.24 -2.23
C SER A 98 1.07 16.44 -1.78
N GLY A 99 1.94 16.97 -2.65
CA GLY A 99 2.73 18.17 -2.40
C GLY A 99 4.14 17.92 -1.84
N PHE A 100 4.61 16.66 -1.82
CA PHE A 100 5.99 16.34 -1.47
C PHE A 100 6.92 16.70 -2.63
N SER A 101 8.12 17.19 -2.33
CA SER A 101 9.19 17.25 -3.32
C SER A 101 9.71 15.84 -3.63
N ARG A 102 10.41 15.70 -4.76
CA ARG A 102 11.02 14.41 -5.19
C ARG A 102 11.91 13.80 -4.11
N TRP A 103 12.64 14.63 -3.37
CA TRP A 103 13.56 14.15 -2.34
C TRP A 103 12.83 13.87 -1.01
N GLU A 104 11.74 14.56 -0.72
CA GLU A 104 10.91 14.22 0.44
C GLU A 104 10.18 12.90 0.22
N ALA A 105 9.58 12.70 -0.96
CA ALA A 105 8.91 11.46 -1.32
C ALA A 105 9.85 10.26 -1.26
N ALA A 106 11.04 10.35 -1.86
CA ALA A 106 12.01 9.26 -1.82
C ALA A 106 12.53 8.97 -0.40
N LYS A 107 12.75 9.98 0.45
CA LYS A 107 13.11 9.75 1.87
C LYS A 107 11.98 9.09 2.64
N ALA A 108 10.74 9.50 2.39
CA ALA A 108 9.57 8.96 3.06
C ALA A 108 9.39 7.47 2.72
N GLN A 109 9.51 7.09 1.45
CA GLN A 109 9.47 5.67 1.03
C GLN A 109 10.67 4.87 1.54
N LEU A 110 11.86 5.46 1.59
CA LEU A 110 12.99 4.77 2.23
C LEU A 110 12.74 4.52 3.74
N CYS A 111 12.02 5.42 4.40
CA CYS A 111 11.61 5.26 5.78
C CYS A 111 10.59 4.11 5.93
N THR A 112 9.58 4.01 5.04
CA THR A 112 8.61 2.90 5.06
C THR A 112 9.27 1.55 4.82
N ALA A 113 10.30 1.48 3.97
CA ALA A 113 11.07 0.25 3.73
C ALA A 113 11.73 -0.33 5.00
N THR A 114 12.01 0.49 6.03
CA THR A 114 12.52 0.00 7.31
C THR A 114 11.54 -0.93 8.03
N ALA A 115 10.24 -0.78 7.77
CA ALA A 115 9.21 -1.69 8.26
C ALA A 115 9.41 -3.12 7.71
N GLY A 116 9.90 -3.27 6.48
CA GLY A 116 10.24 -4.57 5.91
C GLY A 116 11.44 -5.24 6.58
N ILE A 117 12.45 -4.47 6.95
CA ILE A 117 13.56 -4.99 7.78
C ILE A 117 13.01 -5.51 9.12
N PHE A 118 12.13 -4.73 9.76
CA PHE A 118 11.49 -5.11 11.00
C PHE A 118 10.63 -6.38 10.84
N GLY A 119 9.86 -6.51 9.76
CA GLY A 119 9.09 -7.70 9.43
C GLY A 119 9.96 -8.95 9.30
N ALA A 120 11.08 -8.85 8.60
CA ALA A 120 12.01 -9.97 8.45
C ALA A 120 12.60 -10.40 9.80
N LEU A 121 12.97 -9.44 10.65
CA LEU A 121 13.45 -9.72 12.01
C LEU A 121 12.37 -10.42 12.86
N VAL A 122 11.13 -9.97 12.78
CA VAL A 122 10.00 -10.61 13.47
C VAL A 122 9.82 -12.05 13.00
N ALA A 123 9.90 -12.32 11.69
CA ALA A 123 9.83 -13.69 11.18
C ALA A 123 10.95 -14.58 11.74
N ILE A 124 12.19 -14.08 11.78
CA ILE A 124 13.35 -14.81 12.33
C ILE A 124 13.19 -15.08 13.83
N ILE A 125 12.85 -14.06 14.62
CA ILE A 125 12.70 -14.18 16.08
C ILE A 125 11.58 -15.16 16.45
N LEU A 126 10.44 -15.08 15.75
CA LEU A 126 9.28 -15.90 16.07
C LEU A 126 9.34 -17.32 15.50
N SER A 127 10.30 -17.61 14.60
CA SER A 127 10.51 -18.94 14.03
C SER A 127 10.81 -20.04 15.06
N GLY A 128 11.36 -19.66 16.22
CA GLY A 128 11.63 -20.57 17.33
C GLY A 128 10.43 -20.82 18.28
N SER A 129 9.31 -20.11 18.10
CA SER A 129 8.11 -20.31 18.92
C SER A 129 7.13 -21.28 18.24
N SER A 130 6.55 -22.23 18.98
CA SER A 130 5.64 -23.26 18.44
C SER A 130 4.33 -22.72 17.83
N GLY A 131 4.14 -21.40 17.77
CA GLY A 131 3.04 -20.76 17.05
C GLY A 131 3.48 -20.34 15.66
N THR A 132 2.80 -20.81 14.62
CA THR A 132 3.02 -20.39 13.24
C THR A 132 2.88 -18.86 13.14
N VAL A 133 3.99 -18.17 12.86
CA VAL A 133 4.04 -16.71 12.61
C VAL A 133 2.95 -16.28 11.63
N ALA A 134 2.75 -17.09 10.59
CA ALA A 134 1.71 -16.91 9.57
C ALA A 134 0.29 -16.78 10.16
N ALA A 135 -0.05 -17.51 11.23
CA ALA A 135 -1.37 -17.43 11.85
C ALA A 135 -1.57 -16.13 12.66
N ARG A 136 -0.50 -15.52 13.17
CA ARG A 136 -0.57 -14.28 13.95
C ARG A 136 -0.57 -13.03 13.06
N THR A 137 -0.09 -13.14 11.83
CA THR A 137 0.07 -12.02 10.89
C THR A 137 -0.90 -12.10 9.70
N SER A 138 -1.74 -13.13 9.62
CA SER A 138 -2.65 -13.38 8.50
C SER A 138 -3.70 -12.29 8.25
N TRP A 139 -3.96 -11.42 9.23
CA TRP A 139 -4.90 -10.31 9.11
C TRP A 139 -4.26 -9.04 8.51
N ILE A 140 -2.94 -8.89 8.58
CA ILE A 140 -2.23 -7.67 8.19
C ILE A 140 -2.37 -7.46 6.68
N LEU A 141 -2.07 -8.49 5.88
CA LEU A 141 -2.14 -8.39 4.42
C LEU A 141 -3.55 -7.99 3.89
N PRO A 142 -4.65 -8.69 4.25
CA PRO A 142 -5.98 -8.26 3.81
C PRO A 142 -6.36 -6.87 4.35
N PHE A 143 -5.93 -6.51 5.57
CA PHE A 143 -6.14 -5.16 6.11
C PHE A 143 -5.43 -4.09 5.27
N THR A 144 -4.15 -4.27 4.96
CA THR A 144 -3.37 -3.36 4.11
C THR A 144 -3.99 -3.24 2.71
N ALA A 145 -4.43 -4.35 2.12
CA ALA A 145 -5.11 -4.35 0.83
C ALA A 145 -6.40 -3.50 0.84
N GLY A 146 -7.14 -3.50 1.96
CA GLY A 146 -8.28 -2.60 2.17
C GLY A 146 -7.88 -1.12 2.20
N GLY A 147 -6.75 -0.81 2.84
CA GLY A 147 -6.18 0.54 2.86
C GLY A 147 -5.74 1.03 1.48
N PHE A 148 -5.04 0.20 0.70
CA PHE A 148 -4.68 0.56 -0.68
C PHE A 148 -5.89 0.66 -1.61
N LEU A 149 -6.91 -0.19 -1.42
CA LEU A 149 -8.16 -0.07 -2.15
C LEU A 149 -8.83 1.29 -1.89
N HIS A 150 -8.81 1.77 -0.65
CA HIS A 150 -9.26 3.12 -0.31
C HIS A 150 -8.47 4.20 -1.07
N ILE A 151 -7.15 4.17 -1.00
CA ILE A 151 -6.27 5.13 -1.70
C ILE A 151 -6.51 5.11 -3.21
N ALA A 152 -6.61 3.92 -3.80
CA ALA A 152 -6.87 3.76 -5.24
C ALA A 152 -8.23 4.36 -5.62
N LEU A 153 -9.29 4.11 -4.85
CA LEU A 153 -10.64 4.58 -5.14
C LEU A 153 -10.85 6.08 -4.89
N VAL A 154 -10.19 6.65 -3.88
CA VAL A 154 -10.42 8.05 -3.47
C VAL A 154 -9.42 9.01 -4.08
N THR A 155 -8.19 8.57 -4.34
CA THR A 155 -7.10 9.46 -4.78
C THR A 155 -6.74 9.32 -6.24
N VAL A 156 -6.82 8.10 -6.80
CA VAL A 156 -6.38 7.79 -8.16
C VAL A 156 -7.57 7.69 -9.12
N LEU A 157 -8.57 6.86 -8.79
CA LEU A 157 -9.73 6.61 -9.65
C LEU A 157 -10.49 7.88 -10.08
N PRO A 158 -10.72 8.89 -9.22
CA PRO A 158 -11.45 10.08 -9.63
C PRO A 158 -10.72 10.89 -10.71
N ASP A 159 -9.40 10.78 -10.80
CA ASP A 159 -8.63 11.43 -11.87
C ASP A 159 -8.75 10.66 -13.18
N LEU A 160 -8.67 9.33 -13.14
CA LEU A 160 -8.89 8.49 -14.34
C LEU A 160 -10.28 8.72 -14.93
N LEU A 161 -11.29 8.90 -14.07
CA LEU A 161 -12.68 9.15 -14.51
C LEU A 161 -12.89 10.57 -15.07
N LYS A 162 -11.97 11.51 -14.84
CA LYS A 162 -12.02 12.88 -15.41
C LYS A 162 -11.34 12.98 -16.78
N GLU A 163 -10.67 11.93 -17.25
CA GLU A 163 -10.03 11.93 -18.57
C GLU A 163 -11.09 12.04 -19.68
N GLU A 164 -11.06 13.13 -20.44
CA GLU A 164 -12.03 13.40 -21.50
C GLU A 164 -11.60 12.80 -22.85
N ASN A 165 -10.32 12.51 -23.04
CA ASN A 165 -9.84 11.93 -24.29
C ASN A 165 -10.15 10.42 -24.34
N PRO A 166 -10.97 9.94 -25.29
CA PRO A 166 -11.39 8.55 -25.34
C PRO A 166 -10.22 7.58 -25.60
N LYS A 167 -9.15 8.02 -26.28
CA LYS A 167 -7.97 7.18 -26.50
C LYS A 167 -7.17 7.00 -25.22
N GLU A 168 -6.94 8.08 -24.49
CA GLU A 168 -6.22 8.04 -23.21
C GLU A 168 -7.02 7.27 -22.17
N SER A 169 -8.34 7.48 -22.09
CA SER A 169 -9.23 6.72 -21.22
C SER A 169 -9.17 5.21 -21.51
N MET A 170 -9.18 4.81 -22.79
CA MET A 170 -9.01 3.41 -23.17
C MET A 170 -7.64 2.87 -22.80
N LEU A 171 -6.57 3.65 -22.97
CA LEU A 171 -5.21 3.25 -22.61
C LEU A 171 -5.05 3.10 -21.09
N GLN A 172 -5.65 3.99 -20.29
CA GLN A 172 -5.67 3.90 -18.83
C GLN A 172 -6.42 2.64 -18.37
N LEU A 173 -7.58 2.33 -18.99
CA LEU A 173 -8.33 1.11 -18.67
C LEU A 173 -7.54 -0.16 -19.03
N LEU A 174 -6.90 -0.19 -20.21
CA LEU A 174 -6.04 -1.30 -20.61
C LEU A 174 -4.83 -1.44 -19.67
N SER A 175 -4.26 -0.33 -19.20
CA SER A 175 -3.16 -0.33 -18.23
C SER A 175 -3.61 -0.89 -16.88
N LEU A 176 -4.81 -0.51 -16.41
CA LEU A 176 -5.40 -1.06 -15.18
C LEU A 176 -5.63 -2.57 -15.30
N LEU A 177 -6.26 -3.03 -16.38
CA LEU A 177 -6.46 -4.45 -16.65
C LEU A 177 -5.13 -5.21 -16.81
N GLY A 178 -4.14 -4.58 -17.44
CA GLY A 178 -2.79 -5.10 -17.55
C GLY A 178 -2.16 -5.32 -16.19
N GLY A 179 -2.21 -4.32 -15.30
CA GLY A 179 -1.73 -4.42 -13.92
C GLY A 179 -2.41 -5.56 -13.14
N ILE A 180 -3.73 -5.65 -13.21
CA ILE A 180 -4.49 -6.75 -12.59
C ILE A 180 -4.05 -8.11 -13.15
N THR A 181 -3.84 -8.21 -14.46
CA THR A 181 -3.41 -9.45 -15.13
C THR A 181 -2.01 -9.86 -14.68
N VAL A 182 -1.07 -8.90 -14.56
CA VAL A 182 0.28 -9.16 -14.04
C VAL A 182 0.21 -9.71 -12.61
N MET A 183 -0.55 -9.05 -11.73
CA MET A 183 -0.71 -9.50 -10.33
C MET A 183 -1.37 -10.89 -10.22
N ALA A 184 -2.39 -11.16 -11.05
CA ALA A 184 -3.03 -12.47 -11.10
C ALA A 184 -2.04 -13.55 -11.57
N THR A 185 -1.24 -13.26 -12.60
CA THR A 185 -0.23 -14.19 -13.12
C THR A 185 0.85 -14.47 -12.09
N MET A 186 1.30 -13.45 -11.36
CA MET A 186 2.28 -13.63 -10.28
C MET A 186 1.75 -14.54 -9.16
N SER A 187 0.46 -14.44 -8.81
CA SER A 187 -0.13 -15.37 -7.83
C SER A 187 -0.05 -16.82 -8.29
N PHE A 188 -0.32 -17.10 -9.57
CA PHE A 188 -0.22 -18.46 -10.12
C PHE A 188 1.23 -18.99 -10.24
N ILE A 189 2.23 -18.10 -10.26
CA ILE A 189 3.66 -18.49 -10.34
C ILE A 189 4.24 -18.76 -8.94
N VAL A 190 3.71 -18.08 -7.92
CA VAL A 190 4.23 -18.10 -6.55
C VAL A 190 3.52 -19.14 -5.66
N GLU A 191 2.25 -19.47 -5.95
CA GLU A 191 1.53 -20.63 -5.38
C GLU A 191 1.95 -21.96 -6.03
#